data_AF-A0A9D4HZS1-F1
#
_entry.id   AF-A0A9D4HZS1-F1
#
_cell.length_a   1.000
_cell.length_b   1.000
_cell.length_c   1.000
_cell.angle_alpha   90.00
_cell.angle_beta   90.00
_cell.angle_gamma   90.00
#
_symmetry.space_group_name_H-M   'P 1'
#
loop_
_entity.id
_entity.type
_entity.pdbx_description
1 polymer ?
#
loop_
_entity_poly.entity_id
_entity_poly.type
_entity_poly.pdbx_seq_one_letter_code
_entity_poly.pdbx_strand_id
1 'polypeptide(L)' 'MEQKRQQLSDEIAYLTSQSMRNNLIFTGIEEDNSQGNASQVVTERKLREGLSEKLKTPKETVEGLRFECVHRTPLQSVRG' A
#
# COMPACT_ATOMS: atom_id res chain seq x y z
N MET A 1 -20.95 16.73 23.58
CA MET A 1 -19.66 16.03 23.32
C MET A 1 -19.79 15.00 22.20
N GLU A 2 -20.88 14.23 22.13
CA GLU A 2 -21.17 13.27 21.05
C GLU A 2 -21.03 13.86 19.63
N GLN A 3 -21.71 14.98 19.34
CA GLN A 3 -21.70 15.59 18.00
C GLN A 3 -20.31 16.03 17.53
N LYS A 4 -19.48 16.55 18.44
CA LYS A 4 -18.13 16.98 18.11
C LYS A 4 -17.21 15.79 17.87
N ARG A 5 -17.41 14.67 18.58
CA ARG A 5 -16.71 13.41 18.29
C ARG A 5 -17.11 12.84 16.93
N GLN A 6 -18.41 12.89 16.59
CA GLN A 6 -18.89 12.43 15.28
C GLN A 6 -18.29 13.26 14.15
N GLN A 7 -18.32 14.59 14.26
CA GLN A 7 -17.72 15.50 13.27
C GLN A 7 -16.22 15.21 13.07
N LEU A 8 -15.47 15.02 14.15
CA LEU A 8 -14.05 14.66 14.06
C LEU A 8 -13.84 13.30 13.39
N SER A 9 -14.70 12.32 13.66
CA SER A 9 -14.65 11.01 13.01
C SER A 9 -14.87 11.12 11.50
N ASP A 10 -15.86 11.92 11.09
CA ASP A 10 -16.20 12.12 9.69
C ASP A 10 -15.09 12.88 8.95
N GLU A 11 -14.48 13.89 9.59
CA GLU A 11 -13.31 14.61 9.06
C GLU A 11 -12.09 13.70 8.89
N ILE A 12 -11.79 12.85 9.87
CA ILE A 12 -10.70 11.87 9.78
C ILE A 12 -10.95 10.88 8.64
N ALA A 13 -12.17 10.36 8.51
CA ALA A 13 -12.54 9.44 7.44
C ALA A 13 -12.40 10.11 6.06
N TYR A 14 -12.84 11.37 5.94
CA TYR A 14 -12.72 12.15 4.72
C TYR A 14 -11.25 12.38 4.32
N LEU A 15 -10.41 12.83 5.26
CA LEU A 15 -8.99 13.07 5.01
C LEU A 15 -8.25 11.78 4.63
N THR A 16 -8.59 10.68 5.31
CA THR A 16 -8.02 9.36 5.01
C THR A 16 -8.42 8.90 3.61
N SER A 17 -9.69 9.09 3.22
CA SER A 17 -10.16 8.81 1.86
C SER A 17 -9.44 9.63 0.79
N GLN A 18 -9.19 10.93 1.04
CA GLN A 18 -8.45 11.76 0.09
C GLN A 18 -6.98 11.34 -0.02
N SER A 19 -6.33 11.01 1.10
CA SER A 19 -4.94 10.55 1.13
C SER A 19 -4.75 9.22 0.40
N MET A 20 -5.71 8.29 0.53
CA MET A 20 -5.64 6.97 -0.11
C MET A 20 -6.17 6.92 -1.54
N ARG A 21 -6.69 8.03 -2.08
CA ARG A 21 -7.44 8.03 -3.35
C ARG A 21 -6.63 7.56 -4.56
N ASN A 22 -5.32 7.75 -4.52
CA ASN A 22 -4.39 7.34 -5.58
C ASN A 22 -3.55 6.11 -5.18
N ASN A 23 -3.88 5.45 -4.06
CA ASN A 23 -3.14 4.29 -3.61
C ASN A 23 -3.60 3.05 -4.39
N LEU A 24 -2.64 2.32 -4.93
CA LEU A 24 -2.87 0.98 -5.49
C LEU A 24 -2.58 -0.05 -4.41
N ILE A 25 -3.49 -1.01 -4.25
CA ILE A 25 -3.32 -2.13 -3.32
C ILE A 25 -3.02 -3.37 -4.16
N PHE A 26 -1.87 -3.98 -3.88
CA PHE A 26 -1.46 -5.23 -4.50
C PHE A 26 -1.51 -6.36 -3.46
N THR A 27 -2.01 -7.52 -3.86
CA THR A 27 -2.12 -8.70 -3.01
C THR A 27 -1.41 -9.89 -3.65
N GLY A 28 -1.06 -10.90 -2.83
CA GLY A 28 -0.38 -12.10 -3.31
C GLY A 28 1.08 -11.90 -3.72
N ILE A 29 1.73 -10.83 -3.26
CA ILE A 29 3.19 -10.63 -3.37
C ILE A 29 3.82 -11.28 -2.13
N GLU A 30 4.85 -12.10 -2.34
CA GLU A 30 5.54 -12.75 -1.23
C GLU A 30 6.21 -11.73 -0.33
N GLU A 31 6.08 -11.93 0.98
CA GLU A 31 6.59 -11.00 1.96
C GLU A 31 8.09 -11.19 2.18
N ASP A 32 8.75 -10.15 2.69
CA ASP A 32 10.14 -10.24 3.12
C ASP A 32 10.28 -9.94 4.61
N ASN A 33 11.20 -10.63 5.29
CA ASN A 33 11.42 -10.48 6.73
C ASN A 33 12.36 -9.32 7.08
N SER A 34 12.85 -8.57 6.09
CA SER A 34 13.69 -7.39 6.30
C SER A 34 12.94 -6.29 7.08
N GLN A 35 13.63 -5.68 8.05
CA GLN A 35 13.11 -4.58 8.88
C GLN A 35 13.75 -3.22 8.54
N GLY A 36 13.11 -2.13 8.96
CA GLY A 36 13.61 -0.77 8.76
C GLY A 36 13.68 -0.37 7.28
N ASN A 37 14.64 0.49 6.93
CA ASN A 37 14.77 1.04 5.56
C ASN A 37 15.03 -0.05 4.50
N ALA A 38 15.66 -1.16 4.87
CA ALA A 38 15.84 -2.30 3.97
C ALA A 38 14.49 -2.92 3.56
N SER A 39 13.47 -2.86 4.43
CA SER A 39 12.14 -3.39 4.16
C SER A 39 11.47 -2.68 2.98
N GLN A 40 11.61 -1.36 2.86
CA GLN A 40 10.97 -0.58 1.80
C GLN A 40 11.56 -0.91 0.43
N VAL A 41 12.89 -0.92 0.32
CA VAL A 41 13.60 -1.25 -0.94
C VAL A 41 13.25 -2.67 -1.40
N VAL A 42 13.22 -3.63 -0.47
CA VAL A 42 12.87 -5.01 -0.80
C VAL A 42 11.39 -5.14 -1.16
N THR A 43 10.49 -4.44 -0.46
CA THR A 43 9.04 -4.46 -0.75
C THR A 43 8.76 -3.91 -2.16
N GLU A 44 9.39 -2.79 -2.53
CA GLU A 44 9.25 -2.24 -3.87
C GLU A 44 9.80 -3.20 -4.93
N ARG A 45 10.95 -3.83 -4.68
CA ARG A 45 11.52 -4.82 -5.60
C ARG A 45 10.57 -5.99 -5.84
N LYS A 46 10.04 -6.60 -4.77
CA LYS A 46 9.09 -7.71 -4.87
C LYS A 46 7.79 -7.30 -5.55
N LEU A 47 7.35 -6.06 -5.36
CA LEU A 47 6.21 -5.50 -6.10
C LEU A 47 6.51 -5.46 -7.61
N ARG A 48 7.66 -4.91 -8.02
CA ARG A 48 8.06 -4.84 -9.44
C ARG A 48 8.19 -6.24 -10.06
N GLU A 49 8.79 -7.18 -9.34
CA GLU A 49 8.86 -8.59 -9.75
C GLU A 49 7.45 -9.17 -9.95
N GLY A 50 6.56 -9.00 -8.97
CA GLY A 50 5.16 -9.43 -9.06
C GLY A 50 4.39 -8.83 -10.23
N LEU A 51 4.58 -7.53 -10.53
CA LEU A 51 3.98 -6.87 -11.69
C LEU A 51 4.44 -7.51 -13.01
N SER A 52 5.73 -7.85 -13.11
CA SER A 52 6.30 -8.44 -14.32
C SER A 52 5.95 -9.92 -14.48
N GLU A 53 6.01 -10.70 -13.40
CA GLU A 53 5.87 -12.16 -13.44
C GLU A 53 4.41 -12.61 -13.37
N LYS A 54 3.63 -12.04 -12.44
CA LYS A 54 2.25 -12.47 -12.20
C LYS A 54 1.25 -11.75 -13.11
N LEU A 55 1.44 -10.43 -13.29
CA LEU A 55 0.55 -9.63 -14.12
C LEU A 55 1.02 -9.51 -15.58
N LYS A 56 2.18 -10.10 -15.93
CA LYS A 56 2.76 -10.07 -17.27
C LYS A 56 2.93 -8.65 -17.82
N THR A 57 3.15 -7.68 -16.92
CA THR A 57 3.37 -6.29 -17.32
C THR A 57 4.74 -6.20 -18.00
N PRO A 58 4.87 -5.54 -19.16
CA PRO A 58 6.16 -5.38 -19.83
C PRO A 58 7.20 -4.75 -18.89
N LYS A 59 8.43 -5.29 -18.90
CA LYS A 59 9.51 -4.82 -18.02
C LYS A 59 9.76 -3.32 -18.16
N GLU A 60 9.74 -2.81 -19.39
CA GLU A 60 9.89 -1.38 -19.68
C GLU A 60 8.81 -0.52 -18.99
N THR A 61 7.56 -1.01 -18.97
CA THR A 61 6.46 -0.35 -18.25
C THR A 61 6.71 -0.39 -16.74
N VAL A 62 7.12 -1.54 -16.20
CA VAL A 62 7.39 -1.68 -14.76
C VAL A 62 8.56 -0.80 -14.33
N GLU A 63 9.64 -0.72 -15.11
CA GLU A 63 10.80 0.13 -14.84
C GLU A 63 10.46 1.62 -14.91
N GLY A 64 9.51 2.00 -15.78
CA GLY A 64 8.99 3.36 -15.87
C GLY A 64 8.14 3.82 -14.69
N LEU A 65 7.67 2.89 -13.83
CA LEU A 65 6.86 3.23 -12.66
C LEU A 65 7.69 3.96 -11.60
N ARG A 66 7.13 5.07 -11.10
CA ARG A 66 7.64 5.81 -9.95
C ARG A 66 6.66 5.67 -8.80
N PHE A 67 7.16 5.21 -7.67
CA PHE A 67 6.39 5.13 -6.43
C PHE A 67 6.82 6.26 -5.51
N GLU A 68 5.85 7.04 -5.02
CA GLU A 68 6.12 8.03 -3.97
C GLU A 68 6.43 7.32 -2.65
N CYS A 69 5.66 6.28 -2.33
CA CYS A 69 5.96 5.38 -1.24
C CYS A 69 5.37 3.98 -1.46
N VAL A 70 6.04 2.95 -0.94
CA VAL A 70 5.56 1.57 -0.94
C VAL A 70 5.62 1.06 0.48
N HIS A 71 4.46 0.65 0.99
CA HIS A 71 4.31 0.14 2.34
C HIS A 71 3.60 -1.19 2.33
N ARG A 72 3.95 -2.04 3.30
CA ARG A 72 3.18 -3.23 3.60
C ARG A 72 2.04 -2.85 4.52
N THR A 73 0.82 -3.11 4.08
CA THR A 73 -0.36 -3.04 4.95
C THR A 73 -0.42 -4.33 5.77
N PRO A 74 -0.38 -4.27 7.12
CA PRO A 74 -0.59 -5.45 7.93
C PRO A 74 -1.95 -6.07 7.58
N LEU A 75 -2.02 -7.40 7.47
CA LEU A 75 -3.30 -8.10 7.45
C LEU A 75 -4.05 -7.70 8.72
N GLN A 76 -5.05 -6.83 8.59
CA GLN A 76 -5.98 -6.62 9.68
C GLN A 76 -6.65 -7.96 9.93
N SER A 77 -6.39 -8.57 11.08
CA SER A 77 -7.15 -9.71 11.55
C SER A 77 -8.60 -9.24 11.62
N VAL A 78 -9.39 -9.63 10.64
CA VAL A 78 -10.84 -9.48 10.68
C VAL A 78 -11.28 -10.42 11.80
N ARG A 79 -11.35 -9.88 13.03
CA ARG A 79 -12.03 -10.57 14.13
C ARG A 79 -13.49 -10.64 13.71
N GLY A 80 -13.89 -11.83 13.26
CA GLY A 80 -15.29 -12.20 13.09
C GLY A 80 -16.04 -12.25 14.41
#